data_AF-A0A1S6H283-F1
#
_entry.id   AF-A0A1S6H283-F1
#
_cell.length_a   1.000
_cell.length_b   1.000
_cell.length_c   1.000
_cell.angle_alpha   90.00
_cell.angle_beta   90.00
_cell.angle_gamma   90.00
#
_symmetry.space_group_name_H-M   'P 1'
#
loop_
_entity.id
_entity.type
_entity.pdbx_description
1 polymer ?
#
loop_
_entity_poly.entity_id
_entity_poly.type
_entity_poly.pdbx_seq_one_letter_code
_entity_poly.pdbx_strand_id
1 'polypeptide(L)'
;MTTTILIPQTQVVLATVYESLELGGIEKAQRQIPKYERAAFLPELALARIAADSDSYIWNHWFTTNSLIVTGQGKITNQSKKGGNEYVVVAHVPHELSDPYQIRYLTRDNFKHLLFGAGEYSPTGFLELLDRNDGQLVHLIDYSTLRKSSSGLIPTVKAMSHPLFIPAFGDETTAQNYLKKFEQVKGKSIGILYYSYLDVVPRARVLFLGYYDDNALSGNDDINVSGRFVGVPRSGHAPQAHSAEKKDHSLEEQLLALAEEHVSKGGRRDYQMVVRKILGR
;
A
#
# COMPACT_ATOMS: atom_id res chain seq x y z
N MET A 1 -5.00 -9.82 -16.17
CA MET A 1 -5.84 -8.95 -17.02
C MET A 1 -5.29 -7.55 -16.84
N THR A 2 -4.82 -6.89 -17.89
CA THR A 2 -4.18 -5.56 -17.76
C THR A 2 -5.25 -4.49 -17.94
N THR A 3 -5.65 -3.85 -16.85
CA THR A 3 -6.59 -2.71 -16.88
C THR A 3 -5.80 -1.42 -16.80
N THR A 4 -5.96 -0.54 -17.77
CA THR A 4 -5.31 0.78 -17.81
C THR A 4 -6.06 1.79 -16.95
N ILE A 5 -5.36 2.48 -16.05
CA ILE A 5 -5.90 3.58 -15.24
C ILE A 5 -5.05 4.84 -15.46
N LEU A 6 -5.68 6.01 -15.54
CA LEU A 6 -5.02 7.32 -15.66
C LEU A 6 -4.79 7.96 -14.28
N ILE A 7 -3.57 8.42 -13.99
CA ILE A 7 -3.22 9.18 -12.77
C ILE A 7 -2.72 10.57 -13.19
N PRO A 8 -3.35 11.68 -12.78
CA PRO A 8 -2.85 13.01 -13.12
C PRO A 8 -1.85 13.50 -12.09
N GLN A 9 -0.57 13.34 -12.39
CA GLN A 9 0.38 14.46 -12.47
C GLN A 9 1.41 14.15 -13.57
N THR A 10 1.48 15.05 -14.55
CA THR A 10 2.52 15.19 -15.60
C THR A 10 2.88 14.05 -16.54
N GLN A 11 2.39 12.82 -16.40
CA GLN A 11 2.50 11.78 -17.43
C GLN A 11 1.29 10.85 -17.34
N VAL A 12 0.76 10.42 -18.49
CA VAL A 12 -0.21 9.32 -18.57
C VAL A 12 0.51 8.07 -18.08
N VAL A 13 0.41 7.79 -16.78
CA VAL A 13 0.94 6.56 -16.21
C VAL A 13 -0.11 5.49 -16.46
N LEU A 14 0.19 4.54 -17.37
CA LEU A 14 -0.53 3.29 -17.45
C LEU A 14 -0.33 2.56 -16.12
N ALA A 15 -1.34 2.60 -15.24
CA ALA A 15 -1.27 1.85 -13.99
C ALA A 15 -1.73 0.40 -14.24
N THR A 16 -0.92 -0.58 -13.86
CA THR A 16 -1.28 -2.01 -13.94
C THR A 16 -1.91 -2.45 -12.63
N VAL A 17 -2.97 -3.25 -12.69
CA VAL A 17 -3.58 -3.86 -11.49
C VAL A 17 -2.96 -5.23 -11.23
N TYR A 18 -2.48 -5.44 -10.01
CA TYR A 18 -1.93 -6.70 -9.52
C TYR A 18 -2.83 -7.23 -8.41
N GLU A 19 -3.39 -8.43 -8.57
CA GLU A 19 -4.38 -8.95 -7.61
C GLU A 19 -4.22 -10.44 -7.32
N SER A 20 -4.67 -10.82 -6.12
CA SER A 20 -4.82 -12.19 -5.66
C SER A 20 -5.96 -12.20 -4.65
N LEU A 21 -7.09 -12.82 -5.01
CA LEU A 21 -8.36 -12.70 -4.26
C LEU A 21 -8.59 -13.83 -3.24
N GLU A 22 -7.54 -14.55 -2.89
CA GLU A 22 -7.51 -15.61 -1.87
C GLU A 22 -6.86 -15.11 -0.56
N LEU A 23 -6.95 -15.90 0.51
CA LEU A 23 -6.24 -15.62 1.77
C LEU A 23 -4.72 -15.56 1.54
N GLY A 24 -4.07 -14.59 2.19
CA GLY A 24 -2.67 -14.24 1.92
C GLY A 24 -2.46 -13.58 0.56
N GLY A 25 -3.52 -13.04 -0.04
CA GLY A 25 -3.52 -12.40 -1.35
C GLY A 25 -2.73 -11.11 -1.39
N ILE A 26 -2.60 -10.37 -0.28
CA ILE A 26 -1.74 -9.17 -0.21
C ILE A 26 -0.30 -9.52 -0.60
N GLU A 27 0.31 -10.51 0.05
CA GLU A 27 1.67 -10.97 -0.26
C GLU A 27 1.81 -11.41 -1.72
N LYS A 28 0.89 -12.24 -2.19
CA LYS A 28 0.90 -12.77 -3.56
C LYS A 28 0.77 -11.66 -4.60
N ALA A 29 -0.13 -10.71 -4.41
CA ALA A 29 -0.34 -9.58 -5.32
C ALA A 29 0.88 -8.65 -5.34
N GLN A 30 1.45 -8.35 -4.18
CA GLN A 30 2.62 -7.48 -4.06
C GLN A 30 3.88 -8.06 -4.71
N ARG A 31 4.06 -9.39 -4.68
CA ARG A 31 5.16 -10.07 -5.40
C ARG A 31 5.04 -10.03 -6.92
N GLN A 32 3.84 -9.80 -7.46
CA GLN A 32 3.64 -9.67 -8.90
C GLN A 32 4.08 -8.29 -9.44
N ILE A 33 4.25 -7.30 -8.55
CA ILE A 33 4.66 -5.96 -8.95
C ILE A 33 6.12 -6.01 -9.42
N PRO A 34 6.42 -5.59 -10.66
CA PRO A 34 7.76 -5.67 -11.21
C PRO A 34 8.73 -4.73 -10.50
N LYS A 35 10.03 -5.02 -10.59
CA LYS A 35 11.11 -4.29 -9.90
C LYS A 35 11.14 -2.78 -10.16
N TYR A 36 10.72 -2.35 -11.34
CA TYR A 36 10.68 -0.94 -11.76
C TYR A 36 9.38 -0.21 -11.35
N GLU A 37 8.44 -0.93 -10.74
CA GLU A 37 7.22 -0.39 -10.16
C GLU A 37 7.20 -0.54 -8.64
N ARG A 38 6.20 0.08 -8.02
CA ARG A 38 5.80 -0.15 -6.64
C ARG A 38 4.28 -0.09 -6.55
N ALA A 39 3.72 -0.63 -5.48
CA ALA A 39 2.32 -0.38 -5.17
C ALA A 39 2.10 1.13 -4.91
N ALA A 40 0.98 1.64 -5.37
CA ALA A 40 0.51 3.00 -5.11
C ALA A 40 0.26 3.19 -3.61
N PHE A 41 0.63 4.36 -3.11
CA PHE A 41 0.17 4.84 -1.81
C PHE A 41 -1.27 5.36 -1.93
N LEU A 42 -1.98 5.44 -0.80
CA LEU A 42 -3.37 5.86 -0.74
C LEU A 42 -3.65 7.26 -1.35
N PRO A 43 -2.81 8.29 -1.13
CA PRO A 43 -3.00 9.59 -1.80
C PRO A 43 -2.95 9.49 -3.33
N GLU A 44 -2.04 8.67 -3.87
CA GLU A 44 -1.91 8.48 -5.32
C GLU A 44 -3.13 7.77 -5.91
N LEU A 45 -3.61 6.74 -5.21
CA LEU A 45 -4.84 6.05 -5.57
C LEU A 45 -6.06 6.98 -5.49
N ALA A 46 -6.10 7.87 -4.49
CA ALA A 46 -7.16 8.85 -4.35
C ALA A 46 -7.16 9.87 -5.51
N LEU A 47 -5.99 10.36 -5.91
CA LEU A 47 -5.84 11.23 -7.08
C LEU A 47 -6.29 10.53 -8.37
N ALA A 48 -5.95 9.26 -8.53
CA ALA A 48 -6.41 8.45 -9.66
C ALA A 48 -7.94 8.30 -9.66
N ARG A 49 -8.57 8.09 -8.50
CA ARG A 49 -10.05 8.10 -8.37
C ARG A 49 -10.65 9.47 -8.66
N ILE A 50 -10.08 10.56 -8.15
CA ILE A 50 -10.57 11.93 -8.40
C ILE A 50 -10.67 12.19 -9.91
N ALA A 51 -9.65 11.74 -10.65
CA ALA A 51 -9.52 11.96 -12.09
C ALA A 51 -10.37 11.04 -12.96
N ALA A 52 -10.67 9.84 -12.48
CA ALA A 52 -11.35 8.83 -13.27
C ALA A 52 -12.87 9.07 -13.39
N ASP A 53 -13.46 8.51 -14.44
CA ASP A 53 -14.91 8.48 -14.62
C ASP A 53 -15.59 7.61 -13.56
N SER A 54 -16.86 7.90 -13.26
CA SER A 54 -17.61 7.25 -12.18
C SER A 54 -17.79 5.75 -12.38
N ASP A 55 -17.81 5.27 -13.63
CA ASP A 55 -17.95 3.87 -14.03
C ASP A 55 -16.61 3.16 -14.23
N SER A 56 -15.49 3.87 -14.01
CA SER A 56 -14.15 3.30 -14.16
C SER A 56 -13.88 2.15 -13.18
N TYR A 57 -12.97 1.26 -13.58
CA TYR A 57 -12.57 0.12 -12.76
C TYR A 57 -12.08 0.55 -11.36
N ILE A 58 -11.35 1.68 -11.28
CA ILE A 58 -10.79 2.17 -10.01
C ILE A 58 -11.86 2.62 -9.00
N TRP A 59 -13.04 3.06 -9.46
CA TRP A 59 -14.19 3.41 -8.61
C TRP A 59 -15.06 2.21 -8.26
N ASN A 60 -15.11 1.22 -9.14
CA ASN A 60 -15.97 0.03 -8.99
C ASN A 60 -15.31 -1.11 -8.23
N HIS A 61 -14.04 -0.98 -7.87
CA HIS A 61 -13.28 -2.00 -7.17
C HIS A 61 -12.57 -1.40 -5.95
N TRP A 62 -12.45 -2.22 -4.91
CA TRP A 62 -11.61 -1.92 -3.74
C TRP A 62 -10.14 -2.17 -4.06
N PHE A 63 -9.24 -1.47 -3.39
CA PHE A 63 -7.79 -1.65 -3.54
C PHE A 63 -7.09 -1.66 -2.18
N THR A 64 -6.07 -2.50 -2.06
CA THR A 64 -5.00 -2.41 -1.06
C THR A 64 -3.98 -1.37 -1.52
N THR A 65 -3.39 -0.64 -0.58
CA THR A 65 -2.37 0.38 -0.86
C THR A 65 -1.07 0.04 -0.16
N ASN A 66 0.03 0.64 -0.60
CA ASN A 66 1.29 0.58 0.12
C ASN A 66 1.36 1.59 1.28
N SER A 67 0.24 2.22 1.65
CA SER A 67 0.15 3.05 2.84
C SER A 67 -0.15 2.18 4.05
N LEU A 68 0.33 2.61 5.22
CA LEU A 68 0.12 1.87 6.47
C LEU A 68 -0.53 2.73 7.54
N ILE A 69 -1.22 2.07 8.47
CA ILE A 69 -1.58 2.60 9.78
C ILE A 69 -0.89 1.75 10.85
N VAL A 70 -0.15 2.38 11.76
CA VAL A 70 0.54 1.71 12.86
C VAL A 70 0.23 2.40 14.18
N THR A 71 -0.11 1.61 15.18
CA THR A 71 -0.37 2.08 16.54
C THR A 71 0.72 1.57 17.46
N GLY A 72 1.27 2.43 18.32
CA GLY A 72 2.32 2.05 19.25
C GLY A 72 2.62 3.11 20.30
N GLN A 73 3.51 2.75 21.22
CA GLN A 73 4.05 3.66 22.22
C GLN A 73 5.46 4.12 21.82
N GLY A 74 5.75 5.41 21.95
CA GLY A 74 7.04 5.98 21.60
C GLY A 74 7.20 7.41 22.07
N LYS A 75 8.44 7.89 22.12
CA LYS A 75 8.76 9.30 22.40
C LYS A 75 9.34 9.92 21.15
N ILE A 76 8.74 11.02 20.68
CA ILE A 76 9.28 11.82 19.59
C ILE A 76 10.52 12.54 20.12
N THR A 77 11.70 12.30 19.54
CA THR A 77 12.96 12.82 20.11
C THR A 77 13.09 14.33 19.96
N ASN A 78 12.40 14.91 18.97
CA ASN A 78 12.56 16.31 18.55
C ASN A 78 11.38 17.24 18.91
N GLN A 79 10.40 16.78 19.71
CA GLN A 79 9.27 17.61 20.14
C GLN A 79 9.19 17.77 21.65
N SER A 80 9.00 19.01 22.10
CA SER A 80 8.85 19.39 23.50
C SER A 80 7.47 18.98 24.05
N LYS A 81 7.38 17.73 24.53
CA LYS A 81 6.62 17.29 25.72
C LYS A 81 5.18 17.81 25.92
N LYS A 82 4.37 17.98 24.88
CA LYS A 82 2.95 18.38 25.03
C LYS A 82 1.90 17.34 24.63
N GLY A 83 2.31 16.09 24.36
CA GLY A 83 1.40 14.97 24.07
C GLY A 83 1.72 13.71 24.89
N GLY A 84 0.79 12.75 24.90
CA GLY A 84 1.05 11.40 25.43
C GLY A 84 2.11 10.65 24.60
N ASN A 85 2.58 9.51 25.10
CA ASN A 85 3.56 8.67 24.37
C ASN A 85 2.88 7.61 23.48
N GLU A 86 1.62 7.83 23.09
CA GLU A 86 0.77 6.84 22.42
C GLU A 86 0.27 7.45 21.12
N TYR A 87 0.67 6.86 20.00
CA TYR A 87 0.45 7.46 18.68
C TYR A 87 -0.14 6.44 17.72
N VAL A 88 -0.96 6.95 16.81
CA VAL A 88 -1.26 6.30 15.54
C VAL A 88 -0.52 7.06 14.45
N VAL A 89 0.30 6.35 13.70
CA VAL A 89 0.99 6.88 12.54
C VAL A 89 0.26 6.42 11.28
N VAL A 90 -0.02 7.36 10.39
CA VAL A 90 -0.42 7.07 9.01
C VAL A 90 0.76 7.42 8.12
N ALA A 91 1.25 6.44 7.35
CA ALA A 91 2.45 6.64 6.54
C ALA A 91 2.23 6.27 5.07
N HIS A 92 2.81 7.09 4.20
CA HIS A 92 2.77 7.01 2.74
C HIS A 92 4.20 6.93 2.17
N VAL A 93 5.06 6.16 2.86
CA VAL A 93 6.47 5.97 2.56
C VAL A 93 6.80 4.48 2.59
N PRO A 94 7.86 4.00 1.90
CA PRO A 94 8.29 2.61 2.04
C PRO A 94 8.52 2.23 3.50
N HIS A 95 8.01 1.06 3.90
CA HIS A 95 7.98 0.58 5.28
C HIS A 95 8.16 -0.95 5.33
N GLU A 96 8.20 -1.55 6.52
CA GLU A 96 8.46 -3.00 6.67
C GLU A 96 7.42 -3.85 5.91
N LEU A 97 6.13 -3.53 6.06
CA LEU A 97 5.06 -4.20 5.30
C LEU A 97 5.02 -3.82 3.79
N SER A 98 5.92 -2.96 3.30
CA SER A 98 6.11 -2.77 1.85
C SER A 98 6.97 -3.91 1.24
N ASP A 99 7.57 -4.76 2.08
CA ASP A 99 8.22 -5.99 1.67
C ASP A 99 7.24 -7.16 1.76
N PRO A 100 6.88 -7.83 0.64
CA PRO A 100 6.01 -9.00 0.68
C PRO A 100 6.58 -10.16 1.52
N TYR A 101 7.90 -10.24 1.71
CA TYR A 101 8.49 -11.26 2.58
C TYR A 101 8.18 -11.02 4.06
N GLN A 102 8.09 -9.76 4.48
CA GLN A 102 7.66 -9.43 5.84
C GLN A 102 6.19 -9.78 6.05
N ILE A 103 5.33 -9.51 5.06
CA ILE A 103 3.93 -9.94 5.10
C ILE A 103 3.86 -11.47 5.18
N ARG A 104 4.59 -12.20 4.34
CA ARG A 104 4.66 -13.66 4.39
C ARG A 104 5.08 -14.17 5.77
N TYR A 105 6.14 -13.60 6.34
CA TYR A 105 6.64 -13.98 7.65
C TYR A 105 5.52 -13.90 8.70
N LEU A 106 4.80 -12.77 8.76
CA LEU A 106 3.71 -12.54 9.71
C LEU A 106 2.49 -13.44 9.44
N THR A 107 2.18 -13.72 8.18
CA THR A 107 0.91 -14.34 7.75
C THR A 107 1.00 -15.82 7.40
N ARG A 108 2.18 -16.43 7.38
CA ARG A 108 2.33 -17.87 7.12
C ARG A 108 3.26 -18.52 8.12
N ASP A 109 4.39 -17.89 8.35
CA ASP A 109 5.48 -18.51 9.11
C ASP A 109 5.30 -18.22 10.61
N ASN A 110 4.61 -17.14 10.99
CA ASN A 110 4.58 -16.61 12.36
C ASN A 110 3.23 -15.95 12.75
N PHE A 111 2.10 -16.62 12.50
CA PHE A 111 0.75 -16.14 12.82
C PHE A 111 0.53 -15.65 14.27
N LYS A 112 1.30 -16.15 15.24
CA LYS A 112 1.24 -15.70 16.65
C LYS A 112 1.59 -14.21 16.81
N HIS A 113 2.23 -13.60 15.81
CA HIS A 113 2.55 -12.18 15.76
C HIS A 113 1.41 -11.34 15.17
N LEU A 114 0.24 -11.94 14.91
CA LEU A 114 -0.97 -11.24 14.54
C LEU A 114 -1.84 -10.99 15.77
N LEU A 115 -2.34 -9.76 15.93
CA LEU A 115 -3.36 -9.42 16.91
C LEU A 115 -4.57 -8.83 16.19
N PHE A 116 -5.68 -9.55 16.20
CA PHE A 116 -6.89 -9.24 15.42
C PHE A 116 -6.63 -9.05 13.92
N GLY A 117 -5.56 -9.66 13.37
CA GLY A 117 -5.14 -9.50 11.98
C GLY A 117 -4.17 -8.34 11.70
N ALA A 118 -3.76 -7.61 12.73
CA ALA A 118 -2.67 -6.64 12.64
C ALA A 118 -1.32 -7.32 12.82
N GLY A 119 -0.35 -6.99 11.99
CA GLY A 119 1.01 -7.50 12.13
C GLY A 119 1.76 -6.80 13.26
N GLU A 120 2.58 -7.53 14.01
CA GLU A 120 3.67 -6.93 14.77
C GLU A 120 4.56 -6.10 13.86
N TYR A 121 4.90 -4.89 14.31
CA TYR A 121 5.73 -3.94 13.60
C TYR A 121 6.95 -3.62 14.46
N SER A 122 8.14 -3.50 13.86
CA SER A 122 9.33 -3.36 14.68
C SER A 122 9.31 -2.06 15.51
N PRO A 123 9.74 -2.09 16.79
CA PRO A 123 9.85 -0.88 17.60
C PRO A 123 10.74 0.18 16.95
N THR A 124 11.86 -0.23 16.33
CA THR A 124 12.77 0.68 15.63
C THR A 124 12.09 1.35 14.44
N GLY A 125 11.43 0.58 13.58
CA GLY A 125 10.70 1.12 12.43
C GLY A 125 9.55 2.03 12.85
N PHE A 126 8.89 1.74 13.97
CA PHE A 126 7.87 2.63 14.52
C PHE A 126 8.46 3.98 14.97
N LEU A 127 9.58 3.95 15.70
CA LEU A 127 10.27 5.17 16.15
C LEU A 127 10.79 5.99 14.95
N GLU A 128 11.33 5.33 13.92
CA GLU A 128 11.74 6.00 12.68
C GLU A 128 10.58 6.73 12.01
N LEU A 129 9.38 6.13 11.99
CA LEU A 129 8.19 6.79 11.48
C LEU A 129 7.74 7.97 12.36
N LEU A 130 7.85 7.87 13.69
CA LEU A 130 7.57 8.99 14.60
C LEU A 130 8.47 10.18 14.32
N ASP A 131 9.78 9.95 14.16
CA ASP A 131 10.76 11.00 13.93
C ASP A 131 10.68 11.58 12.51
N ARG A 132 10.12 10.81 11.56
CA ARG A 132 9.89 11.24 10.17
C ARG A 132 8.63 12.07 9.97
N ASN A 133 7.81 12.28 11.00
CA ASN A 133 6.59 13.08 10.89
C ASN A 133 6.83 14.44 10.22
N ASP A 134 6.34 14.57 9.00
CA ASP A 134 6.47 15.75 8.14
C ASP A 134 5.12 16.42 7.86
N GLY A 135 4.02 15.78 8.29
CA GLY A 135 2.66 16.25 8.04
C GLY A 135 2.24 16.18 6.58
N GLN A 136 2.97 15.45 5.73
CA GLN A 136 2.68 15.29 4.30
C GLN A 136 2.68 13.82 3.85
N LEU A 137 3.74 13.08 4.19
CA LEU A 137 3.90 11.67 3.88
C LEU A 137 3.80 10.80 5.13
N VAL A 138 4.12 11.36 6.29
CA VAL A 138 3.99 10.69 7.58
C VAL A 138 3.26 11.62 8.53
N HIS A 139 2.12 11.13 9.03
CA HIS A 139 1.23 11.88 9.90
C HIS A 139 1.12 11.21 11.26
N LEU A 140 1.14 12.02 12.31
CA LEU A 140 0.90 11.59 13.68
C LEU A 140 -0.49 11.99 14.15
N ILE A 141 -1.19 11.02 14.71
CA ILE A 141 -2.47 11.19 15.38
C ILE A 141 -2.27 10.76 16.82
N ASP A 142 -2.70 11.58 17.77
CA ASP A 142 -2.76 11.19 19.18
C ASP A 142 -3.71 9.99 19.34
N TYR A 143 -3.25 8.91 19.96
CA TYR A 143 -4.03 7.68 20.06
C TYR A 143 -5.38 7.91 20.77
N SER A 144 -5.40 8.76 21.81
CA SER A 144 -6.62 9.06 22.54
C SER A 144 -7.65 9.81 21.69
N THR A 145 -7.18 10.62 20.74
CA THR A 145 -8.03 11.32 19.76
C THR A 145 -8.67 10.34 18.80
N LEU A 146 -7.89 9.46 18.18
CA LEU A 146 -8.44 8.46 17.27
C LEU A 146 -9.40 7.52 18.01
N ARG A 147 -9.02 7.02 19.19
CA ARG A 147 -9.85 6.11 20.00
C ARG A 147 -11.23 6.67 20.35
N LYS A 148 -11.36 8.00 20.52
CA LYS A 148 -12.64 8.66 20.82
C LYS A 148 -13.48 8.97 19.59
N SER A 149 -12.91 8.86 18.38
CA SER A 149 -13.65 9.07 17.13
C SER A 149 -14.47 7.83 16.76
N SER A 150 -15.40 7.97 15.81
CA SER A 150 -16.25 6.87 15.37
C SER A 150 -15.55 6.04 14.29
N SER A 151 -15.49 4.72 14.46
CA SER A 151 -15.12 3.77 13.40
C SER A 151 -16.40 3.20 12.80
N GLY A 152 -16.62 3.37 11.48
CA GLY A 152 -17.86 2.96 10.82
C GLY A 152 -18.27 3.88 9.67
N LEU A 153 -19.51 3.70 9.23
CA LEU A 153 -20.15 4.58 8.23
C LEU A 153 -20.51 5.92 8.87
N ILE A 154 -20.05 7.02 8.26
CA ILE A 154 -20.38 8.38 8.69
C ILE A 154 -20.91 9.24 7.53
N PRO A 155 -21.69 10.30 7.82
CA PRO A 155 -22.02 11.31 6.83
C PRO A 155 -20.76 11.97 6.27
N THR A 156 -20.69 12.20 4.96
CA THR A 156 -19.55 12.84 4.29
C THR A 156 -19.23 14.22 4.87
N VAL A 157 -20.24 14.98 5.29
CA VAL A 157 -20.08 16.28 5.98
C VAL A 157 -19.27 16.20 7.28
N LYS A 158 -19.11 15.02 7.89
CA LYS A 158 -18.29 14.79 9.09
C LYS A 158 -16.90 14.24 8.76
N ALA A 159 -16.64 13.81 7.52
CA ALA A 159 -15.42 13.11 7.15
C ALA A 159 -14.17 14.00 7.27
N MET A 160 -14.22 15.26 6.82
CA MET A 160 -13.09 16.19 6.94
C MET A 160 -12.68 16.49 8.39
N SER A 161 -13.59 16.34 9.35
CA SER A 161 -13.30 16.51 10.77
C SER A 161 -12.86 15.21 11.46
N HIS A 162 -12.91 14.07 10.77
CA HIS A 162 -12.48 12.80 11.32
C HIS A 162 -10.94 12.75 11.37
N PRO A 163 -10.32 12.41 12.52
CA PRO A 163 -8.87 12.53 12.70
C PRO A 163 -8.04 11.68 11.73
N LEU A 164 -8.61 10.59 11.21
CA LEU A 164 -7.94 9.72 10.22
C LEU A 164 -8.04 10.23 8.77
N PHE A 165 -9.02 11.07 8.45
CA PHE A 165 -9.38 11.31 7.04
C PHE A 165 -8.30 12.09 6.29
N ILE A 166 -7.94 13.28 6.76
CA ILE A 166 -6.87 14.09 6.14
C ILE A 166 -5.54 13.32 6.14
N PRO A 167 -5.07 12.73 7.26
CA PRO A 167 -3.86 11.91 7.27
C PRO A 167 -3.83 10.75 6.29
N ALA A 168 -4.98 10.13 5.98
CA ALA A 168 -5.02 9.03 5.01
C ALA A 168 -4.83 9.50 3.58
N PHE A 169 -5.30 10.70 3.25
CA PHE A 169 -5.21 11.29 1.91
C PHE A 169 -3.99 12.20 1.74
N GLY A 170 -3.09 12.27 2.72
CA GLY A 170 -1.84 13.04 2.69
C GLY A 170 -2.02 14.53 2.95
N ASP A 171 -3.04 15.16 2.37
CA ASP A 171 -3.28 16.59 2.54
C ASP A 171 -4.78 16.95 2.46
N GLU A 172 -5.11 18.14 2.96
CA GLU A 172 -6.49 18.63 3.01
C GLU A 172 -7.10 18.81 1.62
N THR A 173 -6.31 19.23 0.63
CA THR A 173 -6.77 19.47 -0.75
C THR A 173 -7.15 18.15 -1.41
N THR A 174 -6.30 17.14 -1.30
CA THR A 174 -6.56 15.79 -1.82
C THR A 174 -7.76 15.17 -1.11
N ALA A 175 -7.83 15.27 0.22
CA ALA A 175 -8.97 14.77 1.01
C ALA A 175 -10.30 15.43 0.59
N GLN A 176 -10.33 16.75 0.44
CA GLN A 176 -11.53 17.49 0.05
C GLN A 176 -11.98 17.15 -1.37
N ASN A 177 -11.05 17.09 -2.31
CA ASN A 177 -11.36 16.73 -3.70
C ASN A 177 -11.84 15.28 -3.81
N TYR A 178 -11.22 14.36 -3.05
CA TYR A 178 -11.67 12.97 -2.98
C TYR A 178 -13.09 12.89 -2.45
N LEU A 179 -13.38 13.55 -1.34
CA LEU A 179 -14.71 13.56 -0.73
C LEU A 179 -15.77 14.12 -1.68
N LYS A 180 -15.47 15.23 -2.37
CA LYS A 180 -16.37 15.81 -3.38
C LYS A 180 -16.66 14.84 -4.52
N LYS A 181 -15.64 14.16 -5.05
CA LYS A 181 -15.82 13.15 -6.10
C LYS A 181 -16.57 11.93 -5.57
N PHE A 182 -16.26 11.49 -4.36
CA PHE A 182 -16.95 10.39 -3.69
C PHE A 182 -18.45 10.65 -3.56
N GLU A 183 -18.85 11.86 -3.16
CA GLU A 183 -20.27 12.24 -3.09
C GLU A 183 -21.00 12.13 -4.42
N GLN A 184 -20.31 12.42 -5.53
CA GLN A 184 -20.85 12.31 -6.88
C GLN A 184 -21.00 10.85 -7.33
N VAL A 185 -20.08 9.97 -6.91
CA VAL A 185 -19.99 8.58 -7.42
C VAL A 185 -20.71 7.58 -6.50
N LYS A 186 -20.59 7.73 -5.18
CA LYS A 186 -21.01 6.75 -4.17
C LYS A 186 -22.06 7.29 -3.19
N GLY A 187 -22.23 8.61 -3.10
CA GLY A 187 -23.25 9.23 -2.26
C GLY A 187 -22.71 9.84 -0.96
N LYS A 188 -23.61 10.14 -0.01
CA LYS A 188 -23.34 11.04 1.14
C LYS A 188 -22.94 10.32 2.43
N SER A 189 -22.53 9.07 2.34
CA SER A 189 -22.06 8.28 3.48
C SER A 189 -20.81 7.51 3.09
N ILE A 190 -19.77 7.62 3.91
CA ILE A 190 -18.45 7.03 3.66
C ILE A 190 -18.02 6.23 4.89
N GLY A 191 -17.51 5.02 4.66
CA GLY A 191 -16.88 4.23 5.72
C GLY A 191 -15.51 4.81 6.08
N ILE A 192 -15.27 5.04 7.37
CA ILE A 192 -13.93 5.24 7.93
C ILE A 192 -13.75 4.16 8.99
N LEU A 193 -13.07 3.07 8.60
CA LEU A 193 -12.94 1.86 9.40
C LEU A 193 -11.52 1.73 9.92
N TYR A 194 -11.35 1.54 11.22
CA TYR A 194 -10.07 1.27 11.86
C TYR A 194 -10.29 0.51 13.17
N TYR A 195 -9.25 -0.16 13.65
CA TYR A 195 -9.20 -0.67 15.01
C TYR A 195 -8.44 0.28 15.93
N SER A 196 -8.95 0.51 17.14
CA SER A 196 -8.25 1.22 18.20
C SER A 196 -7.81 0.24 19.27
N TYR A 197 -6.67 -0.41 19.05
CA TYR A 197 -5.95 -1.13 20.10
C TYR A 197 -4.55 -0.54 20.27
N LEU A 198 -4.10 -0.53 21.51
CA LEU A 198 -2.73 -0.20 21.90
C LEU A 198 -2.17 -1.45 22.58
N ASP A 199 -1.00 -1.88 22.14
CA ASP A 199 -0.35 -3.10 22.60
C ASP A 199 1.09 -2.78 23.04
N VAL A 200 1.75 -3.73 23.70
CA VAL A 200 3.13 -3.61 24.18
C VAL A 200 4.11 -3.45 23.00
N VAL A 201 3.83 -4.14 21.89
CA VAL A 201 4.56 -4.01 20.64
C VAL A 201 3.75 -3.19 19.64
N PRO A 202 4.38 -2.36 18.78
CA PRO A 202 3.67 -1.66 17.73
C PRO A 202 2.95 -2.63 16.79
N ARG A 203 1.78 -2.23 16.30
CA ARG A 203 0.92 -3.06 15.45
C ARG A 203 0.52 -2.29 14.21
N ALA A 204 0.72 -2.89 13.04
CA ALA A 204 0.51 -2.24 11.76
C ALA A 204 -0.46 -3.02 10.85
N ARG A 205 -1.16 -2.26 10.00
CA ARG A 205 -1.97 -2.76 8.88
C ARG A 205 -1.68 -1.91 7.65
N VAL A 206 -1.82 -2.53 6.48
CA VAL A 206 -1.91 -1.79 5.22
C VAL A 206 -3.30 -1.16 5.10
N LEU A 207 -3.39 -0.02 4.41
CA LEU A 207 -4.66 0.68 4.19
C LEU A 207 -5.32 0.24 2.89
N PHE A 208 -6.65 0.23 2.90
CA PHE A 208 -7.50 -0.09 1.76
C PHE A 208 -8.42 1.09 1.43
N LEU A 209 -8.83 1.16 0.16
CA LEU A 209 -9.73 2.20 -0.33
C LEU A 209 -10.85 1.60 -1.19
N GLY A 210 -12.10 1.93 -0.85
CA GLY A 210 -13.31 1.38 -1.46
C GLY A 210 -13.66 -0.03 -1.00
N TYR A 211 -13.12 -0.49 0.13
CA TYR A 211 -13.31 -1.86 0.64
C TYR A 211 -14.72 -2.05 1.24
N TYR A 212 -15.30 -3.24 1.04
CA TYR A 212 -16.71 -3.61 1.35
C TYR A 212 -17.80 -2.73 0.72
N ASP A 213 -19.07 -3.04 1.03
CA ASP A 213 -20.27 -2.33 0.56
C ASP A 213 -20.29 -0.84 0.96
N ASP A 214 -19.51 -0.47 1.98
CA ASP A 214 -19.44 0.89 2.53
C ASP A 214 -18.49 1.84 1.76
N ASN A 215 -17.85 1.36 0.68
CA ASN A 215 -16.86 2.09 -0.11
C ASN A 215 -15.79 2.77 0.77
N ALA A 216 -15.32 2.05 1.80
CA ALA A 216 -14.64 2.63 2.94
C ALA A 216 -13.17 3.00 2.69
N LEU A 217 -12.68 4.00 3.43
CA LEU A 217 -11.29 4.06 3.86
C LEU A 217 -11.13 3.05 5.01
N SER A 218 -10.33 2.00 4.79
CA SER A 218 -10.18 0.92 5.77
C SER A 218 -8.73 0.74 6.23
N GLY A 219 -8.57 0.76 7.55
CA GLY A 219 -7.40 0.32 8.29
C GLY A 219 -7.77 -0.70 9.37
N ASN A 220 -8.86 -1.45 9.20
CA ASN A 220 -9.26 -2.54 10.10
C ASN A 220 -9.11 -3.93 9.48
N ASP A 221 -8.76 -4.05 8.21
CA ASP A 221 -8.63 -5.34 7.54
C ASP A 221 -7.38 -6.12 7.94
N ASP A 222 -7.51 -7.44 7.94
CA ASP A 222 -6.44 -8.36 8.30
C ASP A 222 -5.35 -8.35 7.24
N ILE A 223 -4.08 -8.39 7.64
CA ILE A 223 -2.96 -8.42 6.67
C ILE A 223 -2.89 -9.73 5.88
N ASN A 224 -3.68 -10.75 6.24
CA ASN A 224 -3.77 -12.06 5.58
C ASN A 224 -5.00 -12.20 4.68
N VAL A 225 -5.56 -11.11 4.16
CA VAL A 225 -6.72 -11.15 3.24
C VAL A 225 -6.29 -11.05 1.78
N SER A 226 -7.29 -10.99 0.89
CA SER A 226 -7.15 -10.69 -0.52
C SER A 226 -6.37 -9.39 -0.75
N GLY A 227 -5.58 -9.34 -1.81
CA GLY A 227 -4.81 -8.15 -2.21
C GLY A 227 -5.18 -7.68 -3.60
N ARG A 228 -5.34 -6.36 -3.77
CA ARG A 228 -5.44 -5.70 -5.09
C ARG A 228 -4.66 -4.39 -5.07
N PHE A 229 -3.53 -4.34 -5.75
CA PHE A 229 -2.68 -3.16 -5.83
C PHE A 229 -2.74 -2.51 -7.21
N VAL A 230 -2.57 -1.19 -7.23
CA VAL A 230 -2.23 -0.44 -8.44
C VAL A 230 -0.71 -0.27 -8.47
N GLY A 231 -0.06 -0.71 -9.54
CA GLY A 231 1.36 -0.46 -9.78
C GLY A 231 1.60 0.94 -10.32
N VAL A 232 2.60 1.62 -9.77
CA VAL A 232 3.08 2.92 -10.24
C VAL A 232 4.60 2.86 -10.47
N PRO A 233 5.13 3.54 -11.49
CA PRO A 233 6.56 3.58 -11.77
C PRO A 233 7.35 4.12 -10.58
N ARG A 234 8.52 3.54 -10.31
CA ARG A 234 9.47 4.13 -9.36
C ARG A 234 10.09 5.39 -9.96
N SER A 235 10.16 6.48 -9.20
CA SER A 235 10.79 7.73 -9.62
C SER A 235 12.16 7.47 -10.27
N GLY A 236 12.38 8.02 -11.47
CA GLY A 236 13.58 7.77 -12.28
C GLY A 236 13.46 6.65 -13.32
N HIS A 237 12.36 5.88 -13.30
CA HIS A 237 11.99 4.94 -14.35
C HIS A 237 10.72 5.49 -15.00
N ALA A 238 10.88 6.35 -16.01
CA ALA A 238 9.73 6.73 -16.83
C ALA A 238 9.08 5.42 -17.33
N PRO A 239 7.74 5.30 -17.29
CA PRO A 239 7.09 4.14 -17.88
C PRO A 239 7.52 4.12 -19.34
N GLN A 240 8.41 3.18 -19.70
CA GLN A 240 8.56 2.81 -21.08
C GLN A 240 7.18 2.31 -21.45
N ALA A 241 6.49 3.04 -22.33
CA ALA A 241 5.27 2.57 -22.91
C ALA A 241 5.57 1.17 -23.44
N HIS A 242 5.13 0.15 -22.72
CA HIS A 242 5.04 -1.19 -23.24
C HIS A 242 3.94 -1.15 -24.29
N SER A 243 4.28 -0.57 -25.43
CA SER A 243 3.78 -1.10 -26.69
C SER A 243 4.07 -2.58 -26.60
N ALA A 244 3.00 -3.37 -26.63
CA ALA A 244 3.09 -4.82 -26.66
C ALA A 244 3.67 -5.24 -28.02
N GLU A 245 4.89 -4.85 -28.34
CA GLU A 245 5.74 -5.65 -29.18
C GLU A 245 6.20 -6.81 -28.30
N LYS A 246 5.54 -7.96 -28.46
CA LYS A 246 6.13 -9.24 -28.10
C LYS A 246 7.48 -9.35 -28.82
N LYS A 247 8.56 -8.87 -28.20
CA LYS A 247 9.87 -9.43 -28.47
C LYS A 247 9.85 -10.80 -27.82
N ASP A 248 9.66 -11.82 -28.66
CA ASP A 248 9.93 -13.21 -28.31
C ASP A 248 11.41 -13.31 -27.92
N HIS A 249 11.71 -12.98 -26.66
CA HIS A 249 12.98 -13.31 -26.07
C HIS A 249 13.09 -14.82 -26.09
N SER A 250 14.14 -15.33 -26.71
CA SER A 250 14.34 -16.76 -26.80
C SER A 250 14.39 -17.35 -25.38
N LEU A 251 13.95 -18.60 -25.21
CA LEU A 251 13.96 -19.28 -23.91
C LEU A 251 15.37 -19.23 -23.26
N GLU A 252 16.43 -19.21 -24.06
CA GLU A 252 17.80 -18.99 -23.59
C GLU A 252 17.96 -17.62 -22.90
N GLU A 253 17.53 -16.54 -23.53
CA GLU A 253 17.65 -15.18 -22.98
C GLU A 253 16.90 -15.03 -21.65
N GLN A 254 15.72 -15.63 -21.54
CA GLN A 254 14.93 -15.60 -20.30
C GLN A 254 15.62 -16.36 -19.17
N LEU A 255 16.16 -17.55 -19.45
CA LEU A 255 16.89 -18.35 -18.46
C LEU A 255 18.19 -17.67 -18.02
N LEU A 256 18.90 -17.02 -18.96
CA LEU A 256 20.14 -16.31 -18.64
C LEU A 256 19.90 -15.05 -17.81
N ALA A 257 18.81 -14.30 -18.05
CA ALA A 257 18.41 -13.17 -17.23
C ALA A 257 18.12 -13.60 -15.78
N LEU A 258 17.42 -14.73 -15.60
CA LEU A 258 17.14 -15.29 -14.27
C LEU A 258 18.42 -15.66 -13.51
N ALA A 259 19.46 -16.10 -14.23
CA ALA A 259 20.76 -16.42 -13.65
C ALA A 259 21.47 -15.19 -13.08
N GLU A 260 21.27 -14.01 -13.67
CA GLU A 260 21.89 -12.78 -13.19
C GLU A 260 21.35 -12.37 -11.82
N GLU A 261 20.10 -12.70 -11.52
CA GLU A 261 19.44 -12.35 -10.27
C GLU A 261 19.74 -13.34 -9.14
N HIS A 262 19.96 -14.61 -9.47
CA HIS A 262 19.98 -15.69 -8.48
C HIS A 262 21.29 -16.48 -8.43
N VAL A 263 22.18 -16.33 -9.41
CA VAL A 263 23.47 -17.03 -9.46
C VAL A 263 24.61 -16.05 -9.22
N SER A 264 25.49 -16.41 -8.29
CA SER A 264 26.69 -15.63 -7.98
C SER A 264 27.55 -15.45 -9.23
N LYS A 265 28.28 -14.33 -9.32
CA LYS A 265 29.07 -13.97 -10.51
C LYS A 265 30.03 -15.09 -10.96
N GLY A 266 30.57 -15.87 -10.00
CA GLY A 266 31.42 -17.03 -10.27
C GLY A 266 30.70 -18.24 -10.89
N GLY A 267 29.42 -18.46 -10.56
CA GLY A 267 28.63 -19.60 -11.05
C GLY A 267 27.86 -19.34 -12.35
N ARG A 268 27.80 -18.10 -12.82
CA ARG A 268 27.02 -17.74 -14.04
C ARG A 268 27.54 -18.41 -15.30
N ARG A 269 28.86 -18.64 -15.40
CA ARG A 269 29.47 -19.32 -16.55
C ARG A 269 29.02 -20.78 -16.64
N ASP A 270 28.98 -21.47 -15.50
CA ASP A 270 28.53 -22.87 -15.44
C ASP A 270 27.03 -22.96 -15.72
N TYR A 271 26.24 -22.02 -15.19
CA TYR A 271 24.81 -21.93 -15.49
C TYR A 271 24.54 -21.70 -16.99
N GLN A 272 25.27 -20.78 -17.63
CA GLN A 272 25.19 -20.53 -19.07
C GLN A 272 25.46 -21.79 -19.90
N MET A 273 26.50 -22.56 -19.53
CA MET A 273 26.82 -23.81 -20.22
C MET A 273 25.71 -24.85 -20.06
N VAL A 274 25.13 -24.98 -18.86
CA VAL A 274 24.03 -25.91 -18.60
C VAL A 274 22.79 -25.54 -19.41
N VAL A 275 22.43 -24.26 -19.46
CA VAL A 275 21.27 -23.77 -20.24
C VAL A 275 21.45 -24.09 -21.72
N ARG A 276 22.61 -23.78 -22.31
CA ARG A 276 22.88 -24.06 -23.73
C ARG A 276 22.82 -25.56 -24.04
N LYS A 277 23.41 -26.38 -23.16
CA LYS A 277 23.36 -27.84 -23.28
C LYS A 277 21.93 -28.39 -23.24
N ILE A 278 21.07 -27.87 -22.35
CA ILE A 278 19.65 -28.28 -22.26
C ILE A 278 18.89 -27.87 -23.52
N LEU A 279 19.21 -26.71 -24.08
CA LEU A 279 18.55 -26.16 -25.28
C LEU A 279 19.13 -26.72 -26.60
N GLY A 280 20.11 -27.63 -26.54
CA GLY A 280 20.73 -28.24 -27.71
C GLY A 280 21.57 -27.28 -28.55
N ARG A 281 22.20 -26.28 -27.91
CA ARG A 281 23.06 -25.25 -28.53
C ARG A 281 24.50 -25.36 -28.07
#